data_AF-A0AB35Y5B4-F1
#
_entry.id   AF-A0AB35Y5B4-F1
#
_cell.length_a   1.000
_cell.length_b   1.000
_cell.length_c   1.000
_cell.angle_alpha   90.00
_cell.angle_beta   90.00
_cell.angle_gamma   90.00
#
_symmetry.space_group_name_H-M   'P 1'
#
loop_
_entity.id
_entity.type
_entity.pdbx_description
1 polymer ?
#
loop_
_entity_poly.entity_id
_entity_poly.type
_entity_poly.pdbx_seq_one_letter_code
_entity_poly.pdbx_strand_id
1 'polypeptide(L)' 'QIPELTRKARVHRLCTRAGMLESFLIAPEELTNDQVMELLKIAFRQPEVALALAKMIHDLHESRSVPHPLE' A
#
# COMPACT_ATOMS: atom_id res chain seq x y z
N GLN A 1 10.04 -9.49 -12.05
CA GLN A 1 9.41 -8.50 -12.94
C GLN A 1 7.92 -8.43 -12.63
N ILE A 2 7.39 -7.27 -12.25
CA ILE A 2 5.94 -7.03 -12.27
C ILE A 2 5.61 -6.82 -13.76
N PRO A 3 4.63 -7.53 -14.35
CA PRO A 3 4.22 -7.28 -15.73
C PRO A 3 3.95 -5.79 -15.94
N GLU A 4 4.42 -5.21 -17.04
CA GLU A 4 4.23 -3.79 -17.31
C GLU A 4 2.72 -3.50 -17.41
N LEU A 5 2.19 -2.82 -16.40
CA LEU A 5 0.75 -2.59 -16.30
C LEU A 5 0.33 -1.51 -17.28
N THR A 6 -0.72 -1.80 -18.05
CA THR A 6 -1.38 -0.81 -18.92
C THR A 6 -1.75 0.44 -18.11
N ARG A 7 -1.84 1.60 -18.78
CA ARG A 7 -2.25 2.85 -18.12
C ARG A 7 -3.54 2.68 -17.30
N LYS A 8 -4.53 1.99 -17.87
CA LYS A 8 -5.81 1.70 -17.21
C LYS A 8 -5.62 0.87 -15.94
N ALA A 9 -4.83 -0.20 -16.00
CA ALA A 9 -4.57 -1.05 -14.83
C ALA A 9 -3.79 -0.30 -13.73
N ARG A 10 -2.87 0.59 -14.10
CA ARG A 10 -2.18 1.45 -13.12
C ARG A 10 -3.13 2.41 -12.43
N VAL A 11 -3.96 3.13 -13.19
CA VAL A 11 -4.91 4.09 -12.62
C VAL A 11 -5.90 3.38 -11.70
N HIS A 12 -6.47 2.26 -12.14
CA HIS A 12 -7.37 1.48 -11.29
C HIS A 12 -6.70 1.06 -9.98
N ARG A 13 -5.47 0.53 -10.04
CA ARG A 13 -4.71 0.17 -8.84
C ARG A 13 -4.47 1.36 -7.91
N LEU A 14 -4.14 2.53 -8.47
CA LEU A 14 -3.92 3.74 -7.68
C LEU A 14 -5.21 4.22 -7.02
N CYS A 15 -6.32 4.31 -7.75
CA CYS A 15 -7.62 4.71 -7.20
C CYS A 15 -8.12 3.76 -6.12
N THR A 16 -8.01 2.44 -6.33
CA THR A 16 -8.41 1.46 -5.31
C THR A 16 -7.60 1.61 -4.03
N ARG A 17 -6.27 1.79 -4.13
CA ARG A 17 -5.40 2.00 -2.97
C ARG A 17 -5.65 3.36 -2.30
N ALA A 18 -5.88 4.41 -3.08
CA ALA A 18 -6.21 5.73 -2.57
C ALA A 18 -7.52 5.68 -1.76
N GLY A 19 -8.57 5.05 -2.30
CA GLY A 19 -9.85 4.89 -1.59
C GLY A 19 -9.72 4.08 -0.29
N MET A 20 -8.85 3.06 -0.26
CA MET A 20 -8.55 2.35 1.00
C MET A 20 -7.90 3.27 2.04
N LEU A 21 -6.94 4.09 1.64
CA LEU A 21 -6.28 5.04 2.56
C LEU A 21 -7.23 6.15 3.02
N GLU A 22 -8.06 6.65 2.11
CA GLU A 22 -9.07 7.68 2.37
C GLU A 22 -10.12 7.20 3.39
N SER A 23 -10.44 5.90 3.41
CA SER A 23 -11.38 5.32 4.39
C SER A 23 -10.95 5.45 5.86
N PHE A 24 -9.67 5.78 6.13
CA PHE A 24 -9.17 6.04 7.48
C PHE A 24 -9.24 7.53 7.88
N LEU A 25 -9.59 8.42 6.95
CA LEU A 25 -9.65 9.86 7.18
C LEU A 25 -11.04 10.28 7.68
N ILE A 26 -11.08 11.23 8.60
CA ILE A 26 -12.32 11.89 9.03
C ILE A 26 -12.51 13.13 8.16
N ALA A 27 -13.66 13.22 7.48
CA ALA A 27 -13.99 14.30 6.54
C ALA A 27 -12.87 14.54 5.50
N PRO A 28 -12.53 13.53 4.68
CA PRO A 28 -11.42 13.62 3.71
C PRO A 28 -11.56 14.78 2.73
N GLU A 29 -12.79 15.15 2.37
CA GLU A 29 -13.09 16.26 1.46
C GLU A 29 -12.71 17.65 2.01
N GLU A 30 -12.56 17.77 3.33
CA GLU A 30 -12.16 19.01 4.01
C GLU A 30 -10.63 19.16 4.13
N LEU A 31 -9.87 18.09 3.84
CA LEU A 31 -8.42 18.08 3.94
C LEU A 31 -7.76 18.40 2.61
N THR A 32 -6.76 19.27 2.64
CA THR A 32 -5.91 19.51 1.47
C THR A 32 -4.95 18.35 1.25
N ASN A 33 -4.45 18.21 0.01
CA ASN A 33 -3.44 17.19 -0.32
C ASN A 33 -2.19 17.27 0.58
N ASP A 34 -1.79 18.48 0.98
CA ASP A 34 -0.63 18.68 1.85
C ASP A 34 -0.90 18.18 3.27
N GLN A 35 -2.09 18.47 3.81
CA GLN A 35 -2.52 17.96 5.12
C GLN A 35 -2.61 16.43 5.12
N VAL A 36 -3.16 15.84 4.07
CA VAL A 36 -3.19 14.37 3.90
C VAL A 36 -1.76 13.82 3.86
N MET A 37 -0.84 14.45 3.12
CA MET A 37 0.54 14.01 3.03
C MET A 37 1.29 14.12 4.37
N GLU A 38 1.05 15.18 5.15
CA GLU A 38 1.61 15.31 6.50
C GLU A 38 1.12 14.22 7.44
N LEU A 39 -0.20 13.95 7.43
CA LEU A 39 -0.79 12.88 8.23
C LEU A 39 -0.21 11.51 7.85
N LEU A 40 -0.07 11.21 6.56
CA LEU A 40 0.54 9.97 6.09
C LEU A 40 2.00 9.85 6.55
N LYS A 41 2.79 10.92 6.50
CA LYS A 41 4.16 10.90 7.04
C LYS A 41 4.18 10.58 8.53
N ILE A 42 3.25 11.10 9.31
CA ILE A 42 3.17 10.82 10.75
C ILE A 42 2.76 9.36 10.99
N ALA A 43 1.72 8.88 10.30
CA ALA A 43 1.21 7.51 10.45
C ALA A 43 2.27 6.47 10.07
N PHE A 44 2.95 6.65 8.94
CA PHE A 44 3.96 5.69 8.45
C PHE A 44 5.35 5.84 9.11
N ARG A 45 5.56 6.86 9.96
CA ARG A 45 6.76 6.96 10.81
C ARG A 45 6.65 6.19 12.13
N GLN A 46 5.45 5.72 12.50
CA GLN A 46 5.27 4.94 13.71
C GLN A 46 6.02 3.60 13.59
N PRO A 47 6.84 3.19 14.58
CA PRO A 47 7.61 1.95 14.53
C PRO A 47 6.76 0.71 14.24
N GLU A 48 5.56 0.65 14.81
CA GLU A 48 4.63 -0.47 14.66
C GLU A 48 4.16 -0.63 13.22
N VAL A 49 3.87 0.49 12.55
CA VAL A 49 3.45 0.50 11.14
C VAL A 49 4.62 0.10 10.24
N ALA A 50 5.81 0.64 10.50
CA ALA A 50 7.02 0.28 9.75
C ALA A 50 7.36 -1.21 9.89
N LEU A 51 7.27 -1.75 11.10
CA LEU A 51 7.51 -3.17 11.37
C LEU A 51 6.46 -4.07 10.71
N ALA A 52 5.17 -3.70 10.80
CA ALA A 52 4.10 -4.43 10.14
C ALA A 52 4.30 -4.47 8.62
N LEU A 53 4.68 -3.35 8.00
CA LEU A 53 4.98 -3.30 6.57
C LEU A 53 6.18 -4.18 6.19
N ALA A 54 7.27 -4.11 6.97
CA ALA A 54 8.46 -4.94 6.73
C ALA A 54 8.11 -6.43 6.80
N LYS A 55 7.31 -6.84 7.80
CA LYS A 55 6.83 -8.21 7.93
C LYS A 55 5.96 -8.64 6.75
N MET A 56 4.99 -7.82 6.33
CA MET A 56 4.14 -8.14 5.17
C MET A 56 4.97 -8.34 3.88
N ILE A 57 5.99 -7.51 3.67
CA ILE A 57 6.89 -7.65 2.51
C ILE A 57 7.71 -8.94 2.61
N HIS A 58 8.25 -9.22 3.79
CA HIS A 58 9.00 -10.45 4.06
C HIS A 58 8.15 -11.71 3.78
N ASP A 59 6.95 -11.78 4.36
CA ASP A 59 6.05 -12.93 4.22
C ASP A 59 5.64 -13.15 2.75
N LEU A 60 5.43 -12.07 1.98
CA LEU A 60 5.16 -12.16 0.55
C LEU A 60 6.37 -12.72 -0.23
N HIS A 61 7.59 -12.34 0.12
CA HIS A 61 8.79 -12.87 -0.52
C HIS A 61 9.02 -14.34 -0.19
N GLU A 62 8.81 -14.75 1.06
CA GLU A 62 8.88 -16.15 1.48
C GLU A 62 7.85 -17.01 0.74
N SER A 63 6.59 -16.57 0.68
CA SER A 63 5.51 -17.31 -0.01
C SER A 63 5.78 -17.53 -1.51
N ARG A 64 6.54 -16.63 -2.13
CA ARG A 64 6.93 -16.71 -3.55
C ARG A 64 8.16 -17.60 -3.77
N SER A 65 8.95 -17.83 -2.71
CA SER A 65 10.21 -18.56 -2.77
C SER A 65 10.05 -20.06 -2.55
N VAL A 66 8.91 -20.51 -2.02
CA VAL A 66 8.57 -21.95 -1.93
C VAL A 66 8.29 -22.47 -3.35
N PRO A 67 9.11 -23.38 -3.91
CA PRO A 67 8.78 -24.03 -5.17
C PRO A 67 7.50 -24.85 -4.98
N HIS A 68 6.57 -24.76 -5.92
CA HIS A 68 5.51 -25.76 -6.03
C HIS A 68 6.19 -27.13 -6.17
N PRO A 69 5.87 -28.13 -5.32
CA PRO A 69 6.27 -29.50 -5.60
C PRO A 69 5.78 -29.86 -6.99
N LEU A 70 6.68 -30.37 -7.82
CA LEU A 70 6.38 -30.84 -9.17
C LEU A 70 5.29 -31.93 -9.05
N GLU A 71 4.08 -31.62 -9.48
CA GLU A 71 3.11 -32.62 -9.97
C GLU A 71 3.09 -32.57 -11.51
#